data_AF-A0A7W1D1V4-F1
#
_entry.id   AF-A0A7W1D1V4-F1
#
_cell.length_a   1.000
_cell.length_b   1.000
_cell.length_c   1.000
_cell.angle_alpha   90.00
_cell.angle_beta   90.00
_cell.angle_gamma   90.00
#
_symmetry.space_group_name_H-M   'P 1'
#
loop_
_entity.id
_entity.type
_entity.pdbx_description
1 polymer ?
#
loop_
_entity_poly.entity_id
_entity_poly.type
_entity_poly.pdbx_seq_one_letter_code
_entity_poly.pdbx_strand_id
1 'polypeptide(L)'
;MRGSAFLTEVMAIARRSTVRTMRQPAVIVSALLFPMLFFAINANGLDAASRIPGFPTDSYLDFAFAFPLIQASLFGAITAGADLARDIESGFFDRLSLTPMRPVALLGGMLAGVVALGLLQGVVFLTVGLLMGVDISSGIGGMFVIVLLTVLVALGFGGIGAILAIKTGSVEAVESAFPLF
;
A
#
# COMPACT_ATOMS: atom_id res chain seq x y z
N MET A 1 26.45 18.32 -8.02
CA MET A 1 26.76 16.86 -8.06
C MET A 1 26.17 16.06 -6.89
N ARG A 2 25.95 16.62 -5.69
CA ARG A 2 25.40 15.92 -4.50
C ARG A 2 23.95 15.41 -4.61
N GLY A 3 23.10 16.02 -5.45
CA GLY A 3 21.70 15.59 -5.63
C GLY A 3 21.53 14.29 -6.41
N SER A 4 22.48 13.96 -7.32
CA SER A 4 22.43 12.71 -8.09
C SER A 4 22.67 11.49 -7.21
N ALA A 5 23.61 11.58 -6.26
CA ALA A 5 23.93 10.50 -5.33
C ALA A 5 22.71 10.12 -4.46
N PHE A 6 22.01 11.10 -3.89
CA PHE A 6 20.81 10.84 -3.07
C PHE A 6 19.69 10.15 -3.85
N LEU A 7 19.40 10.60 -5.07
CA LEU A 7 18.38 9.96 -5.91
C LEU A 7 18.79 8.53 -6.32
N THR A 8 20.08 8.31 -6.62
CA THR A 8 20.60 6.98 -6.92
C THR A 8 20.50 6.05 -5.71
N GLU A 9 20.80 6.55 -4.50
CA GLU A 9 20.68 5.81 -3.24
C GLU A 9 19.23 5.41 -2.96
N VAL A 10 18.30 6.36 -3.04
CA VAL A 10 16.86 6.10 -2.87
C VAL A 10 16.37 5.08 -3.90
N MET A 11 16.75 5.25 -5.17
CA MET A 11 16.35 4.33 -6.24
C MET A 11 16.93 2.92 -6.06
N ALA A 12 18.17 2.80 -5.59
CA ALA A 12 18.79 1.51 -5.33
C ALA A 12 18.10 0.76 -4.18
N ILE A 13 17.77 1.47 -3.09
CA ILE A 13 17.03 0.92 -1.95
C ILE A 13 15.61 0.54 -2.38
N ALA A 14 14.90 1.42 -3.10
CA ALA A 14 13.57 1.16 -3.62
C ALA A 14 13.57 -0.08 -4.54
N ARG A 15 14.49 -0.16 -5.50
CA ARG A 15 14.64 -1.32 -6.39
C ARG A 15 14.88 -2.61 -5.60
N ARG A 16 15.74 -2.58 -4.59
CA ARG A 16 16.00 -3.74 -3.73
C ARG A 16 14.73 -4.19 -3.01
N SER A 17 14.01 -3.25 -2.40
CA SER A 17 12.75 -3.53 -1.70
C SER A 17 11.71 -4.12 -2.66
N THR A 18 11.47 -3.47 -3.81
CA THR A 18 10.51 -3.95 -4.82
C THR A 18 10.87 -5.34 -5.34
N VAL A 19 12.13 -5.61 -5.67
CA VAL A 19 12.57 -6.93 -6.15
C VAL A 19 12.41 -8.00 -5.08
N ARG A 20 12.67 -7.67 -3.81
CA ARG A 20 12.45 -8.59 -2.69
C ARG A 20 10.98 -8.96 -2.55
N THR A 21 10.08 -7.98 -2.63
CA THR A 21 8.62 -8.22 -2.57
C THR A 21 8.15 -9.03 -3.79
N MET A 22 8.61 -8.69 -4.99
CA MET A 22 8.29 -9.42 -6.23
C MET A 22 8.75 -10.88 -6.22
N ARG A 23 9.80 -11.22 -5.45
CA ARG A 23 10.26 -12.59 -5.26
C ARG A 23 9.42 -13.40 -4.27
N GLN A 24 8.43 -12.78 -3.62
CA GLN A 24 7.51 -13.43 -2.69
C GLN A 24 6.08 -13.43 -3.29
N PRO A 25 5.83 -14.26 -4.32
CA PRO A 25 4.54 -14.27 -5.02
C PRO A 25 3.39 -14.60 -4.08
N ALA A 26 3.61 -15.45 -3.07
CA ALA A 26 2.61 -15.76 -2.06
C ALA A 26 2.12 -14.51 -1.32
N VAL A 27 3.01 -13.58 -0.95
CA VAL A 27 2.64 -12.33 -0.26
C VAL A 27 1.83 -11.42 -1.19
N ILE A 28 2.26 -11.27 -2.44
CA ILE A 28 1.57 -10.44 -3.43
C ILE A 28 0.18 -11.01 -3.74
N VAL A 29 0.09 -12.30 -4.04
CA VAL A 29 -1.19 -12.96 -4.35
C VAL A 29 -2.13 -12.85 -3.15
N SER A 30 -1.67 -13.13 -1.94
CA SER A 30 -2.51 -13.03 -0.74
C SER A 30 -3.02 -11.61 -0.52
N ALA A 31 -2.15 -10.60 -0.65
CA ALA A 31 -2.49 -9.20 -0.46
C ALA A 31 -3.48 -8.66 -1.51
N LEU A 32 -3.59 -9.29 -2.68
CA LEU A 32 -4.56 -8.94 -3.72
C LEU A 32 -5.84 -9.77 -3.59
N LEU A 33 -5.69 -11.09 -3.40
CA LEU A 33 -6.77 -12.06 -3.46
C LEU A 33 -7.72 -11.93 -2.27
N PHE A 34 -7.19 -11.74 -1.04
CA PHE A 34 -8.05 -11.61 0.14
C PHE A 34 -8.96 -10.37 0.07
N PRO A 35 -8.44 -9.15 -0.20
CA PRO A 35 -9.31 -7.98 -0.34
C PRO A 35 -10.33 -8.11 -1.47
N MET A 36 -9.92 -8.66 -2.62
CA MET A 36 -10.84 -8.83 -3.75
C MET A 36 -11.92 -9.88 -3.49
N LEU A 37 -11.56 -10.99 -2.83
CA LEU A 37 -12.53 -12.02 -2.45
C LEU A 37 -13.55 -11.45 -1.46
N PHE A 38 -13.08 -10.73 -0.43
CA PHE A 38 -13.94 -10.14 0.57
C PHE A 38 -14.83 -9.05 -0.05
N PHE A 39 -14.28 -8.21 -0.93
CA PHE A 39 -15.04 -7.27 -1.73
C PHE A 39 -16.12 -7.98 -2.55
N ALA A 40 -15.78 -9.02 -3.31
CA ALA A 40 -16.74 -9.74 -4.15
C ALA A 40 -17.90 -10.32 -3.32
N ILE A 41 -17.59 -10.94 -2.18
CA ILE A 41 -18.60 -11.53 -1.29
C ILE A 41 -19.52 -10.43 -0.74
N ASN A 42 -18.96 -9.33 -0.24
CA ASN A 42 -19.75 -8.24 0.33
C ASN A 42 -20.55 -7.50 -0.75
N ALA A 43 -19.94 -7.23 -1.91
CA ALA A 43 -20.56 -6.57 -3.04
C ALA A 43 -21.82 -7.30 -3.49
N ASN A 44 -21.71 -8.62 -3.69
CA ASN A 44 -22.83 -9.45 -4.12
C ASN A 44 -23.84 -9.72 -2.99
N GLY A 45 -23.35 -9.93 -1.76
CA GLY A 45 -24.21 -10.23 -0.62
C GLY A 45 -25.09 -9.05 -0.19
N LEU A 46 -24.61 -7.81 -0.38
CA LEU A 46 -25.33 -6.58 -0.03
C LEU A 46 -25.95 -5.87 -1.24
N ASP A 47 -25.94 -6.46 -2.44
CA ASP A 47 -26.49 -5.78 -3.62
C ASP A 47 -27.98 -5.45 -3.49
N ALA A 48 -28.74 -6.15 -2.64
CA ALA A 48 -30.11 -5.75 -2.32
C ALA A 48 -30.22 -4.32 -1.75
N ALA A 49 -29.17 -3.78 -1.13
CA ALA A 49 -29.13 -2.43 -0.59
C ALA A 49 -29.12 -1.34 -1.68
N SER A 50 -28.69 -1.64 -2.91
CA SER A 50 -28.74 -0.69 -4.03
C SER A 50 -30.18 -0.30 -4.41
N ARG A 51 -31.17 -1.13 -4.04
CA ARG A 51 -32.60 -0.89 -4.28
C ARG A 51 -33.25 0.04 -3.26
N ILE A 52 -32.50 0.50 -2.25
CA ILE A 52 -33.02 1.42 -1.24
C ILE A 52 -33.17 2.81 -1.88
N PRO A 53 -34.35 3.46 -1.75
CA PRO A 53 -34.54 4.81 -2.27
C PRO A 53 -33.48 5.79 -1.76
N GLY A 54 -32.80 6.48 -2.67
CA GLY A 54 -31.73 7.44 -2.34
C GLY A 54 -30.33 6.84 -2.23
N PHE A 55 -30.12 5.57 -2.59
CA PHE A 55 -28.78 5.00 -2.69
C PHE A 55 -27.95 5.71 -3.77
N PRO A 56 -26.64 5.98 -3.54
CA PRO A 56 -25.85 6.88 -4.37
C PRO A 56 -25.39 6.29 -5.72
N THR A 57 -25.51 4.97 -5.94
CA THR A 57 -25.06 4.27 -7.15
C THR A 57 -26.08 3.24 -7.63
N ASP A 58 -25.95 2.74 -8.85
CA ASP A 58 -26.87 1.75 -9.41
C ASP A 58 -26.60 0.32 -8.92
N SER A 59 -25.36 0.04 -8.49
CA SER A 59 -24.98 -1.22 -7.85
C SER A 59 -24.20 -1.00 -6.56
N TYR A 60 -24.37 -1.92 -5.61
CA TYR A 60 -23.56 -1.95 -4.39
C TYR A 60 -22.09 -2.30 -4.70
N LEU A 61 -21.84 -2.96 -5.83
CA LEU A 61 -20.51 -3.26 -6.35
C LEU A 61 -19.71 -1.98 -6.58
N ASP A 62 -20.29 -0.99 -7.25
CA ASP A 62 -19.65 0.31 -7.53
C ASP A 62 -19.38 1.09 -6.24
N PHE A 63 -20.36 1.05 -5.33
CA PHE A 63 -20.26 1.72 -4.03
C PHE A 63 -19.13 1.13 -3.17
N ALA A 64 -19.03 -0.20 -3.11
CA ALA A 64 -18.09 -0.90 -2.24
C ALA A 64 -16.66 -0.93 -2.79
N PHE A 65 -16.42 -0.53 -4.04
CA PHE A 65 -15.12 -0.70 -4.70
C PHE A 65 -13.97 0.09 -4.05
N ALA A 66 -14.25 1.18 -3.34
CA ALA A 66 -13.24 1.93 -2.59
C ALA A 66 -12.65 1.13 -1.42
N PHE A 67 -13.44 0.21 -0.84
CA PHE A 67 -13.04 -0.56 0.34
C PHE A 67 -11.81 -1.47 0.11
N PRO A 68 -11.78 -2.35 -0.90
CA PRO A 68 -10.62 -3.22 -1.14
C PRO A 68 -9.32 -2.44 -1.41
N LEU A 69 -9.40 -1.26 -2.03
CA LEU A 69 -8.24 -0.39 -2.28
C LEU A 69 -7.63 0.15 -0.99
N ILE A 70 -8.48 0.61 -0.06
CA ILE A 70 -8.03 1.05 1.27
C ILE A 70 -7.39 -0.12 2.01
N GLN A 71 -8.05 -1.28 2.02
CA GLN A 71 -7.55 -2.47 2.70
C GLN A 71 -6.18 -2.93 2.15
N ALA A 72 -6.01 -2.95 0.83
CA ALA A 72 -4.74 -3.28 0.19
C ALA A 72 -3.62 -2.29 0.54
N SER A 73 -3.98 -0.99 0.60
CA SER A 73 -3.06 0.09 1.00
C SER A 73 -2.58 -0.08 2.43
N LEU A 74 -3.46 -0.48 3.35
CA LEU A 74 -3.12 -0.76 4.75
C LEU A 74 -2.14 -1.94 4.88
N PHE A 75 -2.40 -3.05 4.18
CA PHE A 75 -1.49 -4.18 4.16
C PHE A 75 -0.10 -3.81 3.62
N GLY A 76 -0.07 -3.01 2.54
CA GLY A 76 1.17 -2.50 1.97
C GLY A 76 1.95 -1.61 2.94
N ALA A 77 1.26 -0.68 3.61
CA ALA A 77 1.82 0.23 4.60
C ALA A 77 2.48 -0.52 5.78
N ILE A 78 1.81 -1.54 6.31
CA ILE A 78 2.30 -2.32 7.45
C ILE A 78 3.49 -3.17 7.05
N THR A 79 3.44 -3.79 5.87
CA THR A 79 4.57 -4.55 5.34
C THR A 79 5.80 -3.67 5.20
N ALA A 80 5.64 -2.44 4.70
CA ALA A 80 6.74 -1.48 4.60
C ALA A 80 7.26 -1.04 5.98
N GLY A 81 6.37 -0.79 6.95
CA GLY A 81 6.75 -0.46 8.33
C GLY A 81 7.51 -1.59 9.01
N ALA A 82 7.05 -2.83 8.85
CA ALA A 82 7.71 -4.04 9.33
C ALA A 82 9.08 -4.24 8.66
N ASP A 83 9.21 -3.93 7.38
CA ASP A 83 10.50 -3.95 6.68
C ASP A 83 11.48 -2.92 7.26
N LEU A 84 11.03 -1.70 7.55
CA LEU A 84 11.85 -0.69 8.23
C LEU A 84 12.23 -1.12 9.65
N ALA A 85 11.28 -1.65 10.43
CA ALA A 85 11.56 -2.15 11.77
C ALA A 85 12.62 -3.25 11.74
N ARG A 86 12.56 -4.16 10.75
CA ARG A 86 13.55 -5.22 10.57
C ARG A 86 14.93 -4.68 10.22
N ASP A 87 15.00 -3.60 9.43
CA ASP A 87 16.26 -2.92 9.13
C ASP A 87 16.86 -2.25 10.39
N ILE A 88 16.03 -1.77 11.30
CA ILE A 88 16.46 -1.25 12.61
C ILE A 88 16.93 -2.39 13.51
N GLU A 89 16.10 -3.41 13.69
CA GLU A 89 16.35 -4.56 14.57
C GLU A 89 17.62 -5.35 14.17
N SER A 90 17.86 -5.48 12.87
CA SER A 90 19.08 -6.13 12.34
C SER A 90 20.35 -5.27 12.46
N GLY A 91 20.26 -4.05 13.01
CA GLY A 91 21.35 -3.08 13.07
C GLY A 91 21.82 -2.63 11.68
N PHE A 92 21.02 -2.82 10.63
CA PHE A 92 21.33 -2.28 9.30
C PHE A 92 21.31 -0.75 9.32
N PHE A 93 20.39 -0.16 10.09
CA PHE A 93 20.30 1.28 10.30
C PHE A 93 21.59 1.87 10.89
N ASP A 94 22.10 1.27 11.98
CA ASP A 94 23.37 1.67 12.60
C ASP A 94 24.54 1.45 11.63
N ARG A 95 24.52 0.31 10.91
CA ARG A 95 25.31 -0.02 9.71
C ARG A 95 25.52 1.18 8.79
N LEU A 96 24.38 1.69 8.34
CA LEU A 96 24.26 2.75 7.34
C LEU A 96 24.76 4.10 7.88
N SER A 97 24.57 4.37 9.17
CA SER A 97 25.03 5.61 9.80
C SER A 97 26.56 5.78 9.79
N LEU A 98 27.31 4.68 9.68
CA LEU A 98 28.77 4.66 9.56
C LEU A 98 29.27 4.87 8.12
N THR A 99 28.36 4.88 7.15
CA THR A 99 28.67 5.13 5.73
C THR A 99 28.41 6.61 5.40
N PRO A 100 28.96 7.15 4.29
CA PRO A 100 28.62 8.52 3.85
C PRO A 100 27.16 8.69 3.40
N MET A 101 26.34 7.63 3.42
CA MET A 101 24.92 7.69 3.06
C MET A 101 24.08 8.37 4.14
N ARG A 102 23.05 9.09 3.71
CA ARG A 102 22.15 9.80 4.63
C ARG A 102 21.10 8.84 5.21
N PRO A 103 20.86 8.81 6.54
CA PRO A 103 19.79 7.99 7.13
C PRO A 103 18.40 8.26 6.55
N VAL A 104 18.14 9.51 6.14
CA VAL A 104 16.89 9.93 5.48
C VAL A 104 16.67 9.22 4.13
N ALA A 105 17.73 8.74 3.47
CA ALA A 105 17.61 7.98 2.22
C ALA A 105 16.90 6.63 2.43
N LEU A 106 16.99 6.04 3.64
CA LEU A 106 16.29 4.82 3.99
C LEU A 106 14.77 5.05 4.07
N LEU A 107 14.36 6.09 4.81
CA LEU A 107 12.96 6.52 4.88
C LEU A 107 12.42 6.91 3.50
N GLY A 108 13.19 7.66 2.71
CA GLY A 108 12.84 8.00 1.34
C GLY A 108 12.66 6.77 0.44
N GLY A 109 13.56 5.78 0.56
CA GLY A 109 13.47 4.51 -0.17
C GLY A 109 12.27 3.67 0.24
N MET A 110 11.95 3.62 1.54
CA MET A 110 10.74 2.96 2.05
C MET A 110 9.48 3.62 1.50
N LEU A 111 9.35 4.94 1.62
CA LEU A 111 8.18 5.67 1.13
C LEU A 111 8.04 5.56 -0.39
N ALA A 112 9.15 5.57 -1.14
CA ALA A 112 9.14 5.30 -2.58
C ALA A 112 8.63 3.87 -2.88
N GLY A 113 9.01 2.88 -2.06
CA GLY A 113 8.48 1.53 -2.13
C GLY A 113 6.97 1.46 -1.88
N VAL A 114 6.48 2.18 -0.87
CA VAL A 114 5.03 2.31 -0.57
C VAL A 114 4.28 2.92 -1.75
N VAL A 115 4.81 3.98 -2.36
CA VAL A 115 4.22 4.60 -3.56
C VAL A 115 4.19 3.61 -4.72
N ALA A 116 5.29 2.92 -5.00
CA ALA A 116 5.36 1.96 -6.08
C ALA A 116 4.37 0.80 -5.90
N LEU A 117 4.24 0.29 -4.67
CA LEU A 117 3.29 -0.76 -4.34
C LEU A 117 1.85 -0.26 -4.44
N GLY A 118 1.55 0.93 -3.93
CA GLY A 118 0.22 1.54 -4.02
C GLY A 118 -0.21 1.81 -5.47
N LEU A 119 0.72 2.23 -6.34
CA LEU A 119 0.48 2.37 -7.77
C LEU A 119 0.16 1.01 -8.43
N LEU A 120 0.98 -0.01 -8.14
CA LEU A 120 0.75 -1.37 -8.66
C LEU A 120 -0.60 -1.91 -8.20
N GLN A 121 -0.91 -1.79 -6.91
CA GLN A 121 -2.19 -2.20 -6.35
C GLN A 121 -3.33 -1.43 -7.02
N GLY A 122 -3.28 -0.09 -7.07
CA GLY A 122 -4.32 0.72 -7.72
C GLY A 122 -4.62 0.28 -9.14
N VAL A 123 -3.59 0.03 -9.96
CA VAL A 123 -3.76 -0.47 -11.33
C VAL A 123 -4.37 -1.87 -11.37
N VAL A 124 -3.88 -2.79 -10.55
CA VAL A 124 -4.38 -4.18 -10.51
C VAL A 124 -5.83 -4.22 -10.05
N PHE A 125 -6.16 -3.54 -8.95
CA PHE A 125 -7.53 -3.49 -8.42
C PHE A 125 -8.49 -2.82 -9.41
N LEU A 126 -8.10 -1.72 -10.06
CA LEU A 126 -8.90 -1.13 -11.13
C LEU A 126 -9.14 -2.10 -12.27
N THR A 127 -8.10 -2.79 -12.73
CA THR A 127 -8.23 -3.76 -13.82
C THR A 127 -9.19 -4.88 -13.45
N VAL A 128 -9.03 -5.48 -12.27
CA VAL A 128 -9.90 -6.56 -11.81
C VAL A 128 -11.31 -6.07 -11.52
N GLY A 129 -11.48 -4.88 -10.93
CA GLY A 129 -12.77 -4.25 -10.70
C GLY A 129 -13.56 -4.04 -12.00
N LEU A 130 -12.91 -3.47 -13.02
CA LEU A 130 -13.52 -3.30 -14.34
C LEU A 130 -13.91 -4.66 -14.96
N LEU A 131 -13.09 -5.70 -14.79
CA LEU A 131 -13.43 -7.06 -15.25
C LEU A 131 -14.61 -7.68 -14.47
N MET A 132 -14.80 -7.29 -13.21
CA MET A 132 -15.94 -7.69 -12.39
C MET A 132 -17.22 -6.88 -12.69
N GLY A 133 -17.13 -5.84 -13.53
CA GLY A 133 -18.26 -5.00 -13.91
C GLY A 133 -18.45 -3.75 -13.05
N VAL A 134 -17.43 -3.31 -12.30
CA VAL A 134 -17.45 -1.97 -11.64
C VAL A 134 -17.62 -0.91 -12.72
N ASP A 135 -18.65 -0.08 -12.62
CA ASP A 135 -18.81 1.11 -13.44
C ASP A 135 -18.23 2.34 -12.74
N ILE A 136 -17.23 2.96 -13.37
CA ILE A 136 -16.59 4.18 -12.88
C ILE A 136 -17.21 5.35 -13.64
N SER A 137 -18.36 5.82 -13.17
CA SER A 137 -19.16 6.90 -13.77
C SER A 137 -18.39 8.24 -13.93
N SER A 138 -17.33 8.43 -13.14
CA SER A 138 -16.41 9.58 -13.23
C SER A 138 -15.40 9.49 -14.39
N GLY A 139 -15.40 8.39 -15.14
CA GLY A 139 -14.56 8.17 -16.31
C GLY A 139 -13.07 8.03 -15.97
N ILE A 140 -12.22 8.24 -16.97
CA ILE A 140 -10.75 8.09 -16.86
C ILE A 140 -10.15 8.99 -15.77
N GLY A 141 -10.69 10.22 -15.61
CA GLY A 141 -10.27 11.14 -14.56
C GLY A 141 -10.49 10.55 -13.15
N GLY A 142 -11.64 9.91 -12.94
CA GLY A 142 -11.94 9.20 -11.70
C GLY A 142 -10.98 8.07 -11.40
N MET A 143 -10.61 7.28 -12.42
CA MET A 143 -9.63 6.20 -12.27
C MET A 143 -8.28 6.72 -11.75
N PHE A 144 -7.79 7.85 -12.28
CA PHE A 144 -6.56 8.46 -11.78
C PHE A 144 -6.69 8.91 -10.32
N VAL A 145 -7.82 9.52 -9.95
CA VAL A 145 -8.07 9.94 -8.57
C VAL A 145 -8.11 8.74 -7.63
N ILE A 146 -8.71 7.62 -8.04
CA ILE A 146 -8.74 6.38 -7.25
C ILE A 146 -7.32 5.86 -6.98
N VAL A 147 -6.47 5.78 -8.01
CA VAL A 147 -5.07 5.37 -7.83
C VAL A 147 -4.32 6.36 -6.92
N LEU A 148 -4.51 7.66 -7.13
CA LEU A 148 -3.88 8.69 -6.31
C LEU A 148 -4.27 8.56 -4.84
N LEU A 149 -5.56 8.38 -4.55
CA LEU A 149 -6.06 8.19 -3.18
C LEU A 149 -5.49 6.91 -2.56
N THR A 150 -5.40 5.82 -3.33
CA THR A 150 -4.77 4.56 -2.89
C THR A 150 -3.33 4.82 -2.43
N VAL A 151 -2.55 5.54 -3.24
CA VAL A 151 -1.17 5.92 -2.91
C VAL A 151 -1.11 6.82 -1.67
N LEU A 152 -2.00 7.80 -1.55
CA LEU A 152 -2.03 8.72 -0.41
C LEU A 152 -2.39 8.01 0.90
N VAL A 153 -3.36 7.09 0.86
CA VAL A 153 -3.71 6.23 1.99
C VAL A 153 -2.51 5.37 2.38
N ALA A 154 -1.89 4.68 1.41
CA ALA A 154 -0.70 3.87 1.65
C ALA A 154 0.44 4.69 2.27
N LEU A 155 0.67 5.92 1.80
CA LEU A 155 1.67 6.84 2.36
C LEU A 155 1.32 7.29 3.77
N GLY A 156 0.07 7.67 4.04
CA GLY A 156 -0.38 8.11 5.35
C GLY A 156 -0.17 7.03 6.40
N PHE A 157 -0.68 5.82 6.14
CA PHE A 157 -0.51 4.69 7.03
C PHE A 157 0.93 4.16 7.06
N GLY A 158 1.64 4.21 5.93
CA GLY A 158 3.06 3.83 5.86
C GLY A 158 3.94 4.76 6.70
N GLY A 159 3.59 6.03 6.78
CA GLY A 159 4.22 6.99 7.68
C GLY A 159 3.99 6.64 9.16
N ILE A 160 2.78 6.23 9.53
CA ILE A 160 2.50 5.76 10.90
C ILE A 160 3.32 4.50 11.21
N GLY A 161 3.35 3.53 10.29
CA GLY A 161 4.18 2.33 10.40
C GLY A 161 5.66 2.68 10.56
N ALA A 162 6.16 3.69 9.84
CA ALA A 162 7.53 4.15 9.96
C ALA A 162 7.83 4.81 11.32
N ILE A 163 6.91 5.65 11.82
CA ILE A 163 7.04 6.26 13.16
C ILE A 163 7.10 5.16 14.22
N LEU A 164 6.23 4.16 14.10
CA LEU A 164 6.18 3.06 15.05
C LEU A 164 7.47 2.24 14.99
N ALA A 165 7.95 1.89 13.79
CA ALA A 165 9.21 1.18 13.58
C ALA A 165 10.41 1.90 14.22
N ILE A 166 10.51 3.22 14.04
CA ILE A 166 11.60 4.02 14.61
C ILE A 166 11.51 4.07 16.14
N LYS A 167 10.30 4.13 16.69
CA LYS A 167 10.08 4.26 18.13
C LYS A 167 10.24 2.94 18.88
N THR A 168 9.84 1.82 18.28
CA THR A 168 9.83 0.50 18.92
C THR A 168 11.06 -0.33 18.56
N GLY A 169 11.60 -0.18 17.34
CA GLY A 169 12.69 -1.00 16.83
C GLY A 169 12.36 -2.50 16.71
N SER A 170 11.07 -2.88 16.74
CA SER A 170 10.61 -4.27 16.69
C SER A 170 9.55 -4.45 15.60
N VAL A 171 9.72 -5.51 14.81
CA VAL A 171 8.77 -5.91 13.75
C VAL A 171 7.43 -6.28 14.36
N GLU A 172 7.43 -7.05 15.46
CA GLU A 172 6.24 -7.51 16.16
C GLU A 172 5.41 -6.33 16.67
N ALA A 173 6.07 -5.30 17.19
CA ALA A 173 5.39 -4.09 17.63
C ALA A 173 4.66 -3.38 16.48
N VAL A 174 5.28 -3.32 15.28
CA VAL A 174 4.66 -2.71 14.10
C VAL A 174 3.47 -3.53 13.59
N GLU A 175 3.63 -4.85 13.50
CA GLU A 175 2.56 -5.74 13.03
C GLU A 175 1.39 -5.82 14.02
N SER A 176 1.68 -5.79 15.33
CA SER A 176 0.64 -5.79 16.38
C SER A 176 -0.21 -4.52 16.41
N ALA A 177 0.28 -3.42 15.83
CA ALA A 177 -0.50 -2.19 15.68
C ALA A 177 -1.49 -2.26 14.52
N PHE A 178 -1.49 -3.34 13.71
CA PHE A 178 -2.44 -3.50 12.60
C PHE A 178 -3.89 -3.18 12.97
N PRO A 179 -4.45 -3.68 14.10
CA PRO A 179 -5.84 -3.41 14.46
C PRO A 179 -6.16 -1.96 14.82
N LEU A 180 -5.14 -1.11 14.99
CA LEU A 180 -5.32 0.32 15.25
C LEU A 180 -5.52 1.15 13.96
N PHE A 181 -5.36 0.53 12.79
CA PHE A 181 -5.51 1.17 11.47
C PHE A 181 -6.87 0.91 10.83
#